data_AF-D9SX17-F1
#
_entry.id   AF-D9SX17-F1
#
_cell.length_a   1.000
_cell.length_b   1.000
_cell.length_c   1.000
_cell.angle_alpha   90.00
_cell.angle_beta   90.00
_cell.angle_gamma   90.00
#
_symmetry.space_group_name_H-M   'P 1'
#
loop_
_entity.id
_entity.type
_entity.pdbx_description
1 polymer ?
#
loop_
_entity_poly.entity_id
_entity_poly.type
_entity_poly.pdbx_seq_one_letter_code
_entity_poly.pdbx_strand_id
1 'polypeptide(L)'
;MKCYYQGCNDEGITKEHIPPRSFFPDGEKEQLLTVKSCEKHNNAKSQNDLYVLIHICMNASPSNRAREVFLNKVKPQLDFNNNALRKKLLEHAVSMENGTVKYKVDISRFDEFFTALSCGIIYKSCDCSLPLHYSISHIYPNFESNDDFKVKQIEKFIDQFYSGKPMNFINFGKPNTKNESIYTVKVFGIPEFKSSITIVHEFYGTFKVISMLTTTLDRKEL
;
A
#
# COMPACT_ATOMS: atom_id res chain seq x y z
N MET A 1 8.64 -21.25 10.77
CA MET A 1 8.94 -19.87 10.33
C MET A 1 7.84 -18.97 10.87
N LYS A 2 8.17 -17.87 11.55
CA LYS A 2 7.17 -16.96 12.14
C LYS A 2 6.47 -16.12 11.07
N CYS A 3 5.32 -15.54 11.41
CA CYS A 3 4.65 -14.55 10.60
C CYS A 3 5.56 -13.31 10.37
N TYR A 4 5.56 -12.77 9.14
CA TYR A 4 6.38 -11.61 8.77
C TYR A 4 6.03 -10.31 9.51
N TYR A 5 4.79 -10.18 9.99
CA TYR A 5 4.22 -8.93 10.48
C TYR A 5 4.91 -8.44 11.77
N GLN A 6 5.14 -7.13 11.89
CA GLN A 6 5.81 -6.51 13.04
C GLN A 6 5.17 -6.94 14.37
N GLY A 7 5.99 -7.47 15.28
CA GLY A 7 5.54 -7.88 16.62
C GLY A 7 4.65 -9.13 16.66
N CYS A 8 4.39 -9.79 15.53
CA CYS A 8 3.64 -11.05 15.52
C CYS A 8 4.56 -12.21 15.90
N ASN A 9 4.14 -13.02 16.88
CA ASN A 9 4.87 -14.21 17.30
C ASN A 9 4.27 -15.52 16.79
N ASP A 10 3.11 -15.45 16.12
CA ASP A 10 2.40 -16.61 15.59
C ASP A 10 3.18 -17.30 14.47
N GLU A 11 2.89 -18.57 14.25
CA GLU A 11 3.46 -19.33 13.15
C GLU A 11 2.92 -18.86 11.79
N GLY A 12 3.84 -18.75 10.83
CA GLY A 12 3.52 -18.41 9.44
C GLY A 12 3.00 -19.61 8.66
N ILE A 13 1.80 -20.09 9.00
CA ILE A 13 1.21 -21.31 8.41
C ILE A 13 0.64 -21.09 7.01
N THR A 14 0.37 -19.85 6.61
CA THR A 14 -0.16 -19.50 5.29
C THR A 14 0.91 -18.87 4.39
N LYS A 15 0.57 -18.70 3.10
CA LYS A 15 1.40 -18.03 2.10
C LYS A 15 0.64 -16.83 1.55
N GLU A 16 1.13 -15.64 1.83
CA GLU A 16 0.54 -14.37 1.39
C GLU A 16 1.32 -13.78 0.23
N HIS A 17 0.63 -13.04 -0.64
CA HIS A 17 1.23 -12.26 -1.72
C HIS A 17 1.33 -10.78 -1.32
N ILE A 18 2.47 -10.16 -1.60
CA ILE A 18 2.78 -8.76 -1.23
C ILE A 18 3.18 -8.00 -2.51
N PRO A 19 2.30 -7.19 -3.13
CA PRO A 19 0.88 -6.97 -2.82
C PRO A 19 -0.03 -8.18 -3.12
N PRO A 20 -1.30 -8.15 -2.69
CA PRO A 20 -2.23 -9.25 -2.94
C PRO A 20 -2.41 -9.56 -4.43
N ARG A 21 -2.55 -10.86 -4.73
CA ARG A 21 -2.68 -11.38 -6.10
C ARG A 21 -3.85 -10.79 -6.88
N SER A 22 -4.89 -10.30 -6.21
CA SER A 22 -6.07 -9.67 -6.82
C SER A 22 -5.78 -8.34 -7.51
N PHE A 23 -4.66 -7.68 -7.18
CA PHE A 23 -4.24 -6.41 -7.77
C PHE A 23 -3.64 -6.59 -9.18
N PHE A 24 -3.38 -7.84 -9.59
CA PHE A 24 -2.72 -8.14 -10.85
C PHE A 24 -3.73 -8.74 -11.84
N PRO A 25 -3.78 -8.26 -13.10
CA PRO A 25 -4.55 -8.87 -14.17
C PRO A 25 -4.23 -10.35 -14.35
N ASP A 26 -5.12 -11.09 -15.00
CA ASP A 26 -4.88 -12.49 -15.32
C ASP A 26 -3.73 -12.61 -16.34
N GLY A 27 -2.84 -13.59 -16.18
CA GLY A 27 -1.61 -13.71 -16.99
C GLY A 27 -0.43 -12.85 -16.51
N GLU A 28 -0.65 -11.83 -15.68
CA GLU A 28 0.38 -10.90 -15.18
C GLU A 28 0.76 -11.13 -13.70
N LYS A 29 0.50 -12.34 -13.23
CA LYS A 29 0.69 -12.76 -11.83
C LYS A 29 2.00 -13.51 -11.61
N GLU A 30 2.84 -13.56 -12.64
CA GLU A 30 4.10 -14.27 -12.57
C GLU A 30 5.04 -13.54 -11.61
N GLN A 31 5.59 -14.30 -10.65
CA GLN A 31 6.68 -13.84 -9.77
C GLN A 31 6.29 -12.77 -8.73
N LEU A 32 5.04 -12.80 -8.26
CA LEU A 32 4.62 -12.05 -7.08
C LEU A 32 5.46 -12.42 -5.86
N LEU A 33 5.80 -11.41 -5.06
CA LEU A 33 6.51 -11.63 -3.80
C LEU A 33 5.58 -12.35 -2.84
N THR A 34 6.14 -13.31 -2.11
CA THR A 34 5.37 -14.08 -1.12
C THR A 34 6.11 -14.18 0.19
N VAL A 35 5.35 -14.14 1.27
CA VAL A 35 5.84 -14.23 2.65
C VAL A 35 5.00 -15.26 3.42
N LYS A 36 5.57 -15.77 4.52
CA LYS A 36 4.85 -16.63 5.46
C LYS A 36 4.09 -15.78 6.46
N SER A 37 2.82 -16.11 6.70
CA SER A 37 1.94 -15.34 7.58
C SER A 37 0.96 -16.22 8.34
N CYS A 38 0.54 -15.75 9.51
CA CYS A 38 -0.59 -16.37 10.23
C CYS A 38 -1.91 -15.99 9.55
N GLU A 39 -3.01 -16.65 9.90
CA GLU A 39 -4.33 -16.39 9.29
C GLU A 39 -4.81 -14.95 9.51
N LYS A 40 -4.51 -14.37 10.68
CA LYS A 40 -4.86 -12.98 11.02
C LYS A 40 -4.27 -11.98 10.03
N HIS A 41 -3.00 -12.14 9.67
CA HIS A 41 -2.31 -11.20 8.79
C HIS A 41 -2.44 -11.56 7.30
N ASN A 42 -3.24 -12.56 6.94
CA ASN A 42 -3.51 -12.93 5.54
C ASN A 42 -5.01 -13.02 5.24
N ASN A 43 -5.68 -14.08 5.69
CA ASN A 43 -7.07 -14.36 5.34
C ASN A 43 -8.06 -13.36 5.96
N ALA A 44 -7.84 -12.99 7.22
CA ALA A 44 -8.75 -12.12 7.97
C ALA A 44 -8.80 -10.67 7.43
N LYS A 45 -7.76 -10.23 6.69
CA LYS A 45 -7.70 -8.87 6.11
C LYS A 45 -8.25 -8.76 4.69
N SER A 46 -8.76 -9.85 4.11
CA SER A 46 -9.28 -9.90 2.74
C SER A 46 -10.34 -8.83 2.41
N GLN A 47 -11.16 -8.44 3.39
CA GLN A 47 -12.14 -7.37 3.22
C GLN A 47 -11.48 -5.99 3.02
N ASN A 48 -10.38 -5.72 3.73
CA ASN A 48 -9.61 -4.49 3.56
C ASN A 48 -8.84 -4.50 2.24
N ASP A 49 -8.30 -5.66 1.84
CA ASP A 49 -7.65 -5.81 0.55
C ASP A 49 -8.59 -5.49 -0.61
N LEU A 50 -9.82 -6.01 -0.55
CA LEU A 50 -10.85 -5.71 -1.55
C LEU A 50 -11.23 -4.22 -1.52
N TYR A 51 -11.41 -3.63 -0.34
CA TYR A 51 -11.73 -2.22 -0.19
C TYR A 51 -10.68 -1.30 -0.83
N VAL A 52 -9.41 -1.53 -0.50
CA VAL A 52 -8.29 -0.75 -1.06
C VAL A 52 -8.18 -0.98 -2.57
N LEU A 53 -8.34 -2.21 -3.05
CA LEU A 53 -8.34 -2.51 -4.49
C LEU A 53 -9.41 -1.71 -5.24
N ILE A 54 -10.64 -1.65 -4.72
CA ILE A 54 -11.74 -0.91 -5.34
C ILE A 54 -11.36 0.55 -5.51
N HIS A 55 -10.87 1.19 -4.45
CA HIS A 55 -10.51 2.61 -4.46
C HIS A 55 -9.32 2.92 -5.35
N ILE A 56 -8.27 2.09 -5.34
CA ILE A 56 -7.13 2.25 -6.24
C ILE A 56 -7.57 2.12 -7.69
N CYS A 57 -8.39 1.13 -8.02
CA CYS A 57 -8.93 0.97 -9.37
C CYS A 57 -9.82 2.15 -9.79
N MET A 58 -10.66 2.67 -8.89
CA MET A 58 -11.49 3.84 -9.17
C MET A 58 -10.66 5.11 -9.40
N ASN A 59 -9.51 5.26 -8.73
CA ASN A 59 -8.61 6.39 -8.91
C ASN A 59 -7.74 6.27 -10.19
N ALA A 60 -7.25 5.06 -10.50
CA ALA A 60 -6.28 4.84 -11.56
C ALA A 60 -6.89 4.53 -12.95
N SER A 61 -8.18 4.17 -13.04
CA SER A 61 -8.88 3.93 -14.32
C SER A 61 -9.17 5.28 -15.02
N PRO A 62 -8.97 5.45 -16.36
CA PRO A 62 -9.43 4.49 -17.36
C PRO A 62 -8.40 3.91 -18.33
N SER A 63 -7.16 4.40 -18.40
CA SER A 63 -6.26 4.11 -19.54
C SER A 63 -5.04 3.22 -19.19
N ASN A 64 -5.16 2.38 -18.17
CA ASN A 64 -4.10 1.46 -17.74
C ASN A 64 -4.68 0.09 -17.30
N ARG A 65 -3.82 -0.81 -16.81
CA ARG A 65 -4.22 -2.13 -16.29
C ARG A 65 -5.20 -2.10 -15.13
N ALA A 66 -5.33 -0.98 -14.41
CA ALA A 66 -6.34 -0.84 -13.37
C ALA A 66 -7.76 -0.97 -13.94
N ARG A 67 -8.00 -0.58 -15.21
CA ARG A 67 -9.30 -0.78 -15.87
C ARG A 67 -9.64 -2.26 -16.02
N GLU A 68 -8.67 -3.07 -16.41
CA GLU A 68 -8.88 -4.52 -16.58
C GLU A 68 -9.19 -5.17 -15.24
N VAL A 69 -8.41 -4.86 -14.20
CA VAL A 69 -8.67 -5.34 -12.83
C VAL A 69 -10.02 -4.83 -12.32
N PHE A 70 -10.38 -3.59 -12.63
CA PHE A 70 -11.67 -3.03 -12.27
C PHE A 70 -12.81 -3.85 -12.89
N LEU A 71 -12.78 -4.06 -14.21
CA LEU A 71 -13.86 -4.76 -14.92
C LEU A 71 -13.96 -6.24 -14.51
N ASN A 72 -12.83 -6.91 -14.31
CA ASN A 72 -12.80 -8.36 -14.11
C ASN A 72 -12.90 -8.77 -12.63
N LYS A 73 -12.46 -7.93 -11.69
CA LYS A 73 -12.41 -8.26 -10.25
C LYS A 73 -13.28 -7.34 -9.39
N VAL A 74 -13.29 -6.03 -9.64
CA VAL A 74 -14.01 -5.06 -8.80
C VAL A 74 -15.49 -4.96 -9.19
N LYS A 75 -15.81 -4.74 -10.47
CA LYS A 75 -17.18 -4.55 -10.96
C LYS A 75 -18.11 -5.70 -10.55
N PRO A 76 -17.73 -6.98 -10.65
CA PRO A 76 -18.59 -8.07 -10.18
C PRO A 76 -18.93 -7.98 -8.68
N GLN A 77 -17.99 -7.51 -7.86
CA GLN A 77 -18.20 -7.32 -6.41
C GLN A 77 -19.12 -6.12 -6.12
N LEU A 78 -19.00 -5.05 -6.91
CA LEU A 78 -19.87 -3.87 -6.81
C LEU A 78 -21.29 -4.15 -7.27
N ASP A 79 -21.47 -5.01 -8.27
CA ASP A 79 -22.77 -5.34 -8.83
C ASP A 79 -23.51 -6.45 -8.05
N PHE A 80 -22.78 -7.17 -7.18
CA PHE A 80 -23.34 -8.21 -6.33
C PHE A 80 -24.33 -7.66 -5.29
N ASN A 81 -25.24 -8.52 -4.83
CA ASN A 81 -26.21 -8.25 -3.77
C ASN A 81 -26.95 -6.90 -3.95
N ASN A 82 -27.59 -6.72 -5.11
CA ASN A 82 -28.36 -5.51 -5.46
C ASN A 82 -27.57 -4.20 -5.28
N ASN A 83 -26.29 -4.23 -5.66
CA ASN A 83 -25.36 -3.11 -5.60
C ASN A 83 -25.11 -2.57 -4.19
N ALA A 84 -25.30 -3.37 -3.13
CA ALA A 84 -25.22 -2.90 -1.74
C ALA A 84 -23.86 -2.27 -1.41
N LEU A 85 -22.76 -2.92 -1.82
CA LEU A 85 -21.40 -2.40 -1.61
C LEU A 85 -21.20 -1.08 -2.36
N ARG A 86 -21.65 -1.02 -3.62
CA ARG A 86 -21.57 0.19 -4.44
C ARG A 86 -22.33 1.37 -3.82
N LYS A 87 -23.54 1.13 -3.32
CA LYS A 87 -24.35 2.14 -2.63
C LYS A 87 -23.64 2.66 -1.38
N LYS A 88 -23.05 1.76 -0.58
CA LYS A 88 -22.27 2.13 0.60
C LYS A 88 -21.03 2.96 0.27
N LEU A 89 -20.28 2.60 -0.78
CA LEU A 89 -19.07 3.33 -1.18
C LEU A 89 -19.37 4.73 -1.73
N LEU A 90 -20.52 4.89 -2.40
CA LEU A 90 -20.96 6.15 -2.98
C LEU A 90 -21.90 6.94 -2.05
N GLU A 91 -22.03 6.50 -0.81
CA GLU A 91 -22.80 7.22 0.20
C GLU A 91 -22.16 8.60 0.41
N HIS A 92 -22.95 9.66 0.26
CA HIS A 92 -22.50 11.05 0.26
C HIS A 92 -21.50 11.43 -0.85
N ALA A 93 -21.43 10.66 -1.93
CA ALA A 93 -20.64 11.05 -3.09
C ALA A 93 -21.24 12.29 -3.77
N VAL A 94 -20.38 13.19 -4.23
CA VAL A 94 -20.75 14.45 -4.89
C VAL A 94 -20.17 14.46 -6.30
N SER A 95 -21.04 14.62 -7.30
CA SER A 95 -20.62 14.86 -8.68
C SER A 95 -20.12 16.29 -8.83
N MET A 96 -18.98 16.43 -9.50
CA MET A 96 -18.33 17.71 -9.77
C MET A 96 -18.66 18.20 -11.18
N GLU A 97 -18.55 19.51 -11.42
CA GLU A 97 -18.88 20.13 -12.72
C GLU A 97 -18.05 19.58 -13.89
N ASN A 98 -16.82 19.14 -13.60
CA ASN A 98 -15.92 18.51 -14.57
C ASN A 98 -16.21 17.02 -14.83
N GLY A 99 -17.31 16.48 -14.28
CA GLY A 99 -17.71 15.07 -14.43
C GLY A 99 -16.98 14.09 -13.51
N THR A 100 -16.09 14.54 -12.61
CA THR A 100 -15.50 13.67 -11.59
C THR A 100 -16.44 13.47 -10.40
N VAL A 101 -16.14 12.49 -9.56
CA VAL A 101 -16.95 12.19 -8.36
C VAL A 101 -16.04 12.24 -7.13
N LYS A 102 -16.41 13.07 -6.17
CA LYS A 102 -15.81 13.10 -4.83
C LYS A 102 -16.56 12.13 -3.93
N TYR A 103 -15.84 11.30 -3.19
CA TYR A 103 -16.42 10.34 -2.25
C TYR A 103 -15.53 10.19 -1.02
N LYS A 104 -16.09 9.70 0.08
CA LYS A 104 -15.35 9.49 1.33
C LYS A 104 -14.53 8.20 1.28
N VAL A 105 -13.29 8.27 1.74
CA VAL A 105 -12.42 7.10 1.94
C VAL A 105 -12.25 6.86 3.44
N ASP A 106 -12.31 5.60 3.84
CA ASP A 106 -11.98 5.14 5.18
C ASP A 106 -10.47 4.91 5.28
N ILE A 107 -9.78 5.89 5.85
CA ILE A 107 -8.32 5.91 5.95
C ILE A 107 -7.80 4.79 6.83
N SER A 108 -8.51 4.40 7.89
CA SER A 108 -8.07 3.33 8.79
C SER A 108 -7.86 2.00 8.07
N ARG A 109 -8.74 1.68 7.12
CA ARG A 109 -8.65 0.47 6.29
C ARG A 109 -7.47 0.53 5.32
N PHE A 110 -7.15 1.73 4.84
CA PHE A 110 -5.96 1.98 4.04
C PHE A 110 -4.69 1.83 4.89
N ASP A 111 -4.66 2.40 6.09
CA ASP A 111 -3.53 2.28 7.01
C ASP A 111 -3.24 0.83 7.36
N GLU A 112 -4.27 0.05 7.71
CA GLU A 112 -4.13 -1.38 8.00
C GLU A 112 -3.56 -2.17 6.80
N PHE A 113 -4.03 -1.89 5.59
CA PHE A 113 -3.52 -2.51 4.38
C PHE A 113 -2.06 -2.14 4.11
N PHE A 114 -1.74 -0.84 4.13
CA PHE A 114 -0.41 -0.34 3.78
C PHE A 114 0.63 -0.63 4.86
N THR A 115 0.21 -0.76 6.13
CA THR A 115 1.05 -1.27 7.23
C THR A 115 1.48 -2.70 6.96
N ALA A 116 0.52 -3.59 6.64
CA ALA A 116 0.82 -4.98 6.30
C ALA A 116 1.71 -5.07 5.04
N LEU A 117 1.36 -4.33 3.98
CA LEU A 117 2.16 -4.28 2.76
C LEU A 117 3.60 -3.82 3.05
N SER A 118 3.78 -2.75 3.83
CA SER A 118 5.08 -2.23 4.23
C SER A 118 5.90 -3.25 5.00
N CYS A 119 5.31 -3.94 5.99
CA CYS A 119 5.98 -5.01 6.71
C CYS A 119 6.43 -6.14 5.76
N GLY A 120 5.59 -6.52 4.80
CA GLY A 120 5.93 -7.53 3.80
C GLY A 120 7.08 -7.10 2.89
N ILE A 121 7.11 -5.83 2.47
CA ILE A 121 8.21 -5.26 1.68
C ILE A 121 9.52 -5.24 2.45
N ILE A 122 9.51 -4.82 3.72
CA ILE A 122 10.70 -4.85 4.59
C ILE A 122 11.20 -6.29 4.74
N TYR A 123 10.29 -7.22 5.06
CA TYR A 123 10.62 -8.63 5.18
C TYR A 123 11.28 -9.15 3.90
N LYS A 124 10.74 -8.81 2.72
CA LYS A 124 11.33 -9.23 1.44
C LYS A 124 12.65 -8.55 1.10
N SER A 125 12.96 -7.42 1.72
CA SER A 125 14.18 -6.66 1.47
C SER A 125 15.36 -7.11 2.33
N CYS A 126 15.11 -7.58 3.56
CA CYS A 126 16.16 -8.01 4.51
C CYS A 126 15.98 -9.43 5.07
N ASP A 127 14.95 -10.17 4.66
CA ASP A 127 14.51 -11.44 5.25
C ASP A 127 14.27 -11.38 6.76
N CYS A 128 13.86 -10.21 7.24
CA CYS A 128 13.71 -9.87 8.65
C CYS A 128 12.46 -9.00 8.90
N SER A 129 11.73 -9.28 9.99
CA SER A 129 10.56 -8.46 10.36
C SER A 129 10.98 -7.07 10.82
N LEU A 130 10.13 -6.07 10.60
CA LEU A 130 10.34 -4.72 11.10
C LEU A 130 10.47 -4.76 12.64
N PRO A 131 11.49 -4.11 13.25
CA PRO A 131 11.65 -4.09 14.70
C PRO A 131 10.52 -3.35 15.42
N LEU A 132 10.22 -3.71 16.66
CA LEU A 132 9.13 -3.12 17.46
C LEU A 132 9.30 -1.62 17.75
N HIS A 133 10.53 -1.10 17.70
CA HIS A 133 10.81 0.33 17.90
C HIS A 133 10.62 1.18 16.64
N TYR A 134 9.86 0.70 15.67
CA TYR A 134 9.46 1.47 14.50
C TYR A 134 7.95 1.72 14.56
N SER A 135 7.53 2.98 14.37
CA SER A 135 6.14 3.32 14.10
C SER A 135 5.93 3.47 12.59
N ILE A 136 4.74 3.10 12.10
CA ILE A 136 4.38 3.23 10.69
C ILE A 136 3.28 4.28 10.55
N SER A 137 3.45 5.18 9.58
CA SER A 137 2.43 6.15 9.17
C SER A 137 2.42 6.27 7.64
N HIS A 138 1.32 6.75 7.08
CA HIS A 138 1.12 6.81 5.64
C HIS A 138 0.67 8.20 5.18
N ILE A 139 1.19 8.62 4.02
CA ILE A 139 0.71 9.78 3.28
C ILE A 139 0.09 9.27 1.98
N TYR A 140 -1.07 9.82 1.64
CA TYR A 140 -1.84 9.48 0.45
C TYR A 140 -1.95 10.69 -0.50
N PRO A 141 -0.93 10.96 -1.35
CA PRO A 141 -0.93 12.12 -2.24
C PRO A 141 -2.15 12.24 -3.16
N ASN A 142 -2.78 11.10 -3.48
CA ASN A 142 -3.97 11.02 -4.33
C ASN A 142 -5.28 11.41 -3.59
N PHE A 143 -5.25 11.65 -2.28
CA PHE A 143 -6.43 12.01 -1.49
C PHE A 143 -6.50 13.51 -1.23
N GLU A 144 -7.72 14.02 -1.18
CA GLU A 144 -7.99 15.37 -0.69
C GLU A 144 -8.43 15.29 0.77
N SER A 145 -7.67 15.89 1.67
CA SER A 145 -8.08 16.11 3.06
C SER A 145 -8.52 17.56 3.28
N ASN A 146 -9.21 17.82 4.40
CA ASN A 146 -9.48 19.19 4.88
C ASN A 146 -8.33 19.72 5.77
N ASP A 147 -7.16 19.09 5.72
CA ASP A 147 -6.04 19.45 6.60
C ASP A 147 -5.51 20.85 6.30
N ASP A 148 -4.82 21.41 7.29
CA ASP A 148 -4.16 22.71 7.22
C ASP A 148 -3.28 22.79 5.95
N PHE A 149 -3.35 23.94 5.28
CA PHE A 149 -2.54 24.28 4.13
C PHE A 149 -1.05 23.96 4.32
N LYS A 150 -0.52 24.12 5.54
CA LYS A 150 0.88 23.77 5.86
C LYS A 150 1.15 22.26 5.79
N VAL A 151 0.23 21.44 6.28
CA VAL A 151 0.34 19.96 6.23
C VAL A 151 0.38 19.52 4.77
N LYS A 152 -0.52 20.05 3.94
CA LYS A 152 -0.54 19.75 2.49
C LYS A 152 0.73 20.16 1.76
N GLN A 153 1.36 21.26 2.15
CA GLN A 153 2.65 21.67 1.57
C GLN A 153 3.78 20.70 1.95
N ILE A 154 3.80 20.23 3.19
CA ILE A 154 4.77 19.24 3.66
C ILE A 154 4.60 17.93 2.89
N GLU A 155 3.38 17.45 2.72
CA GLU A 155 3.10 16.24 1.95
C GLU A 155 3.55 16.36 0.49
N LYS A 156 3.29 17.51 -0.15
CA LYS A 156 3.79 17.78 -1.51
C LYS A 156 5.31 17.80 -1.59
N PHE A 157 5.98 18.39 -0.60
CA PHE A 157 7.44 18.41 -0.55
C PHE A 157 8.01 16.99 -0.39
N ILE A 158 7.44 16.19 0.51
CA ILE A 158 7.80 14.78 0.70
C ILE A 158 7.59 14.01 -0.61
N ASP A 159 6.44 14.19 -1.27
CA ASP A 159 6.12 13.55 -2.54
C ASP A 159 7.14 13.85 -3.64
N GLN A 160 7.52 15.12 -3.76
CA GLN A 160 8.55 15.58 -4.70
C GLN A 160 9.93 15.01 -4.34
N PHE A 161 10.32 15.06 -3.07
CA PHE A 161 11.62 14.57 -2.60
C PHE A 161 11.81 13.07 -2.91
N TYR A 162 10.78 12.26 -2.70
CA TYR A 162 10.85 10.81 -2.93
C TYR A 162 10.39 10.36 -4.33
N SER A 163 10.17 11.29 -5.26
CA SER A 163 9.83 10.97 -6.66
C SER A 163 11.00 10.31 -7.42
N GLY A 164 12.24 10.64 -7.04
CA GLY A 164 13.48 10.17 -7.68
C GLY A 164 13.83 8.70 -7.42
N LYS A 165 15.02 8.28 -7.88
CA LYS A 165 15.64 6.99 -7.49
C LYS A 165 16.39 7.18 -6.16
N PRO A 166 16.37 6.20 -5.24
CA PRO A 166 17.21 6.28 -4.04
C PRO A 166 18.68 6.41 -4.42
N MET A 167 19.38 7.32 -3.75
CA MET A 167 20.84 7.39 -3.84
C MET A 167 21.46 6.10 -3.26
N ASN A 168 22.63 5.69 -3.76
CA ASN A 168 23.23 4.39 -3.40
C ASN A 168 23.37 4.17 -1.87
N PHE A 169 23.60 5.23 -1.09
CA PHE A 169 23.78 5.16 0.36
C PHE A 169 22.47 5.05 1.17
N ILE A 170 21.30 5.24 0.53
CA ILE A 170 19.96 5.07 1.13
C ILE A 170 19.16 3.95 0.45
N ASN A 171 19.83 3.06 -0.28
CA ASN A 171 19.19 1.90 -0.87
C ASN A 171 19.10 0.77 0.18
N PHE A 172 18.00 0.74 0.95
CA PHE A 172 17.78 -0.25 2.00
C PHE A 172 17.74 -1.69 1.47
N GLY A 173 17.42 -1.85 0.18
CA GLY A 173 17.30 -3.12 -0.51
C GLY A 173 16.28 -3.03 -1.63
N LYS A 174 16.31 -4.01 -2.54
CA LYS A 174 15.28 -4.18 -3.56
C LYS A 174 14.45 -5.41 -3.24
N PRO A 175 13.13 -5.29 -3.04
CA PRO A 175 12.27 -6.44 -2.81
C PRO A 175 12.10 -7.33 -4.06
N ASN A 176 12.77 -7.00 -5.18
CA ASN A 176 12.79 -7.75 -6.43
C ASN A 176 11.40 -7.88 -7.08
N THR A 177 10.62 -6.80 -7.06
CA THR A 177 9.34 -6.69 -7.78
C THR A 177 9.59 -6.76 -9.29
N LYS A 178 8.85 -7.61 -10.00
CA LYS A 178 9.08 -7.85 -11.43
C LYS A 178 7.96 -7.36 -12.35
N ASN A 179 6.76 -7.11 -11.83
CA ASN A 179 5.67 -6.53 -12.60
C ASN A 179 5.50 -5.04 -12.28
N GLU A 180 6.52 -4.27 -12.69
CA GLU A 180 6.60 -2.82 -12.47
C GLU A 180 5.50 -2.03 -13.21
N SER A 181 4.79 -2.66 -14.14
CA SER A 181 3.65 -2.01 -14.82
C SER A 181 2.41 -1.86 -13.91
N ILE A 182 2.31 -2.70 -12.87
CA ILE A 182 1.17 -2.75 -11.94
C ILE A 182 1.57 -2.24 -10.57
N TYR A 183 2.76 -2.60 -10.09
CA TYR A 183 3.22 -2.19 -8.78
C TYR A 183 4.72 -1.96 -8.81
N THR A 184 5.11 -0.72 -8.51
CA THR A 184 6.51 -0.36 -8.22
C THR A 184 6.64 -0.02 -6.75
N VAL A 185 7.85 -0.27 -6.23
CA VAL A 185 8.19 0.08 -4.86
C VAL A 185 9.63 0.55 -4.77
N LYS A 186 9.84 1.64 -4.03
CA LYS A 186 11.18 2.16 -3.71
C LYS A 186 11.32 2.21 -2.20
N VAL A 187 12.44 1.69 -1.69
CA VAL A 187 12.74 1.69 -0.25
C VAL A 187 13.95 2.57 -0.02
N PHE A 188 13.77 3.61 0.79
CA PHE A 188 14.77 4.61 1.14
C PHE A 188 15.13 4.44 2.61
N GLY A 189 16.39 4.18 2.92
CA GLY A 189 16.88 4.03 4.29
C GLY A 189 18.27 3.39 4.32
N ILE A 190 18.96 3.53 5.45
CA ILE A 190 20.22 2.83 5.69
C ILE A 190 19.89 1.38 6.08
N PRO A 191 20.49 0.37 5.41
CA PRO A 191 20.30 -1.05 5.73
C PRO A 191 20.52 -1.39 7.22
N GLU A 192 20.05 -2.57 7.63
CA GLU A 192 20.16 -3.06 9.02
C GLU A 192 19.45 -2.14 10.04
N PHE A 193 18.40 -1.43 9.63
CA PHE A 193 17.60 -0.54 10.49
C PHE A 193 18.39 0.59 11.17
N LYS A 194 19.47 1.07 10.53
CA LYS A 194 20.31 2.17 11.02
C LYS A 194 19.70 3.57 10.81
N SER A 195 18.52 3.65 10.21
CA SER A 195 17.76 4.89 10.05
C SER A 195 16.26 4.61 9.93
N SER A 196 15.44 5.66 10.08
CA SER A 196 14.07 5.63 9.57
C SER A 196 14.05 5.21 8.08
N ILE A 197 12.97 4.54 7.68
CA ILE A 197 12.80 3.99 6.34
C ILE A 197 11.56 4.62 5.71
N THR A 198 11.67 5.02 4.45
CA THR A 198 10.53 5.49 3.65
C THR A 198 10.29 4.48 2.52
N ILE A 199 9.05 4.04 2.38
CA ILE A 199 8.62 3.16 1.30
C ILE A 199 7.65 3.93 0.41
N VAL A 200 8.00 4.07 -0.87
CA VAL A 200 7.10 4.65 -1.87
C VAL A 200 6.48 3.51 -2.65
N HIS A 201 5.17 3.35 -2.49
CA HIS A 201 4.34 2.43 -3.24
C HIS A 201 3.70 3.17 -4.41
N GLU A 202 3.70 2.55 -5.59
CA GLU A 202 2.99 3.10 -6.74
C GLU A 202 2.25 1.97 -7.45
N PHE A 203 0.92 2.10 -7.53
CA PHE A 203 0.05 1.17 -8.23
C PHE A 203 -0.39 1.75 -9.57
N TYR A 204 -0.27 0.92 -10.61
CA TYR A 204 -0.66 1.23 -12.00
C TYR A 204 -0.06 2.56 -12.52
N GLY A 205 1.13 2.93 -12.02
CA GLY A 205 1.81 4.19 -12.36
C GLY A 205 1.03 5.46 -12.00
N THR A 206 0.00 5.37 -11.14
CA THR A 206 -0.92 6.49 -10.87
C THR A 206 -1.20 6.68 -9.39
N PHE A 207 -1.50 5.59 -8.67
CA PHE A 207 -1.89 5.68 -7.27
C PHE A 207 -0.67 5.52 -6.38
N LYS A 208 -0.24 6.61 -5.74
CA LYS A 208 0.97 6.67 -4.93
C LYS A 208 0.62 6.66 -3.45
N VAL A 209 1.43 5.95 -2.65
CA VAL A 209 1.40 5.99 -1.18
C VAL A 209 2.82 6.06 -0.66
N ILE A 210 3.04 6.89 0.35
CA ILE A 210 4.33 7.04 1.01
C ILE A 210 4.20 6.55 2.44
N SER A 211 4.81 5.41 2.74
CA SER A 211 4.84 4.83 4.08
C SER A 211 6.12 5.25 4.78
N MET A 212 5.98 5.89 5.94
CA MET A 212 7.09 6.35 6.77
C MET A 212 7.22 5.43 7.98
N LEU A 213 8.30 4.66 8.03
CA LEU A 213 8.66 3.77 9.11
C LEU A 213 9.70 4.50 9.96
N THR A 214 9.25 5.12 11.04
CA THR A 214 10.04 6.02 11.86
C THR A 214 10.58 5.29 13.08
N THR A 215 11.90 5.33 13.29
CA THR A 215 12.49 4.81 14.54
C THR A 215 12.02 5.65 15.72
N THR A 216 11.61 4.98 16.80
CA THR A 216 11.22 5.59 18.07
C THR A 216 12.36 5.56 19.09
N LEU A 217 13.54 5.04 18.72
CA LEU A 217 14.74 5.10 19.54
C LEU A 217 15.34 6.52 19.47
N ASP A 218 15.86 6.97 20.60
CA ASP A 218 16.57 8.26 20.64
C ASP A 218 17.88 8.17 19.85
N ARG A 219 18.31 9.29 19.25
CA ARG A 219 19.57 9.36 18.46
C ARG A 219 20.84 8.94 19.23
N LYS A 220 20.77 8.82 20.56
CA LYS A 220 21.88 8.35 21.41
C LYS A 220 21.96 6.82 21.51
N GLU A 221 20.94 6.11 21.04
CA GLU A 221 20.79 4.66 21.14
C GLU A 221 20.93 3.93 19.78
N LEU A 222 21.19 4.68 18.70
CA LEU A 222 21.50 4.19 17.35
C LEU A 222 23.02 4.17 17.11
#